data_AF-A0A3D9LN43-F1
#
_entry.id   AF-A0A3D9LN43-F1
#
_cell.length_a   1.000
_cell.length_b   1.000
_cell.length_c   1.000
_cell.angle_alpha   90.00
_cell.angle_beta   90.00
_cell.angle_gamma   90.00
#
_symmetry.space_group_name_H-M   'P 1'
#
loop_
_entity.id
_entity.type
_entity.pdbx_description
1 polymer ?
#
loop_
_entity_poly.entity_id
_entity_poly.type
_entity_poly.pdbx_seq_one_letter_code
_entity_poly.pdbx_strand_id
1 'polypeptide(L)'
;MKTENIQNQLATQISNHNTTWGNLLANTNFGNEASSYWTVTLQPIHISVDCINNSFAFKNAKFLFDVNIGISSGDDIRLFTKQVSGHGTFLFVDAKIIQLQTLILN
;
A
#
# COMPACT_ATOMS: atom_id res chain seq x y z
N MET A 1 -0.35 -0.88 -24.23
CA MET A 1 -1.10 -0.16 -23.17
C MET A 1 -0.40 1.16 -22.84
N LYS A 2 -1.11 2.24 -22.50
CA LYS A 2 -0.47 3.50 -22.06
C LYS A 2 0.07 3.36 -20.63
N THR A 3 1.21 3.98 -20.33
CA THR A 3 1.83 3.97 -18.99
C THR A 3 0.88 4.44 -17.89
N GLU A 4 0.10 5.48 -18.15
CA GLU A 4 -0.92 6.00 -17.22
C GLU A 4 -1.95 4.93 -16.81
N ASN A 5 -2.34 4.05 -17.74
CA ASN A 5 -3.27 2.96 -17.43
C ASN A 5 -2.60 1.90 -16.53
N ILE A 6 -1.32 1.58 -16.79
CA ILE A 6 -0.52 0.70 -15.91
C ILE A 6 -0.44 1.31 -14.51
N GLN A 7 -0.09 2.60 -14.40
CA GLN A 7 0.02 3.30 -13.12
C GLN A 7 -1.31 3.30 -12.35
N ASN A 8 -2.44 3.55 -13.02
CA ASN A 8 -3.76 3.51 -12.39
C ASN A 8 -4.09 2.11 -11.85
N GLN A 9 -3.87 1.06 -12.64
CA GLN A 9 -4.11 -0.31 -12.20
C GLN A 9 -3.18 -0.73 -11.06
N LEU A 10 -1.89 -0.38 -11.14
CA LEU A 10 -0.94 -0.62 -10.06
C LEU A 10 -1.35 0.13 -8.79
N ALA A 11 -1.74 1.39 -8.87
CA ALA A 11 -2.17 2.17 -7.69
C ALA A 11 -3.34 1.48 -6.96
N THR A 12 -4.34 1.00 -7.70
CA THR A 12 -5.46 0.24 -7.14
C THR A 12 -5.01 -1.10 -6.55
N GLN A 13 -4.21 -1.88 -7.27
CA GLN A 13 -3.79 -3.22 -6.82
C GLN A 13 -2.85 -3.15 -5.62
N ILE A 14 -1.90 -2.21 -5.63
CA ILE A 14 -0.97 -1.98 -4.51
C ILE A 14 -1.75 -1.54 -3.27
N SER A 15 -2.65 -0.55 -3.38
CA SER A 15 -3.39 -0.04 -2.22
C SER A 15 -4.30 -1.10 -1.58
N ASN A 16 -4.78 -2.07 -2.37
CA ASN A 16 -5.63 -3.16 -1.91
C ASN A 16 -4.87 -4.47 -1.63
N HIS A 17 -3.53 -4.46 -1.63
CA HIS A 17 -2.73 -5.66 -1.36
C HIS A 17 -2.69 -5.98 0.14
N ASN A 18 -3.81 -6.51 0.65
CA ASN A 18 -4.09 -6.71 2.08
C ASN A 18 -2.97 -7.43 2.84
N THR A 19 -2.41 -8.49 2.25
CA THR A 19 -1.36 -9.27 2.91
C THR A 19 -0.12 -8.41 3.20
N THR A 20 0.29 -7.56 2.27
CA THR A 20 1.50 -6.73 2.45
C THR A 20 1.29 -5.64 3.50
N TRP A 21 0.18 -4.92 3.42
CA TRP A 21 -0.11 -3.84 4.38
C TRP A 21 -0.52 -4.35 5.76
N GLY A 22 -1.24 -5.47 5.83
CA GLY A 22 -1.52 -6.18 7.08
C GLY A 22 -0.24 -6.67 7.76
N ASN A 23 0.72 -7.22 7.00
CA ASN A 23 2.02 -7.59 7.55
C ASN A 23 2.83 -6.36 8.02
N LEU A 24 2.76 -5.23 7.31
CA LEU A 24 3.38 -3.99 7.77
C LEU A 24 2.77 -3.51 9.09
N LEU A 25 1.44 -3.56 9.22
CA LEU A 25 0.73 -3.21 10.44
C LEU A 25 1.13 -4.13 11.60
N ALA A 26 1.10 -5.44 11.39
CA ALA A 26 1.42 -6.45 12.41
C ALA A 26 2.87 -6.35 12.93
N ASN A 27 3.80 -5.91 12.08
CA ASN A 27 5.19 -5.67 12.45
C ASN A 27 5.46 -4.26 12.98
N THR A 28 4.44 -3.39 13.03
CA THR A 28 4.56 -2.08 13.65
C THR A 28 4.41 -2.23 15.16
N ASN A 29 5.36 -1.72 15.93
CA ASN A 29 5.29 -1.78 17.38
C ASN A 29 4.33 -0.70 17.92
N PHE A 30 3.20 -1.14 18.46
CA PHE A 30 2.20 -0.28 19.11
C PHE A 30 2.32 -0.30 20.65
N GLY A 31 3.36 -0.92 21.21
CA GLY A 31 3.44 -1.17 22.65
C GLY A 31 2.36 -2.16 23.10
N ASN A 32 1.48 -1.72 24.01
CA ASN A 32 0.37 -2.54 24.53
C ASN A 32 -0.94 -2.31 23.76
N GLU A 33 -0.90 -1.54 22.67
CA GLU A 33 -2.07 -1.11 21.92
C GLU A 33 -2.22 -1.94 20.64
N ALA A 34 -3.39 -1.86 20.00
CA ALA A 34 -3.66 -2.53 18.75
C ALA A 34 -4.44 -1.63 17.79
N SER A 35 -4.16 -1.79 16.50
CA SER A 35 -4.93 -1.19 15.41
C SER A 35 -6.10 -2.09 15.02
N SER A 36 -7.25 -1.48 14.77
CA SER A 36 -8.48 -2.10 14.28
C SER A 36 -8.79 -1.76 12.82
N TYR A 37 -8.17 -0.71 12.28
CA TYR A 37 -8.44 -0.18 10.95
C TYR A 37 -7.17 0.37 10.30
N TRP A 38 -7.03 0.11 9.00
CA TRP A 38 -6.01 0.74 8.17
C TRP A 38 -6.52 0.97 6.75
N THR A 39 -5.88 1.89 6.05
CA THR A 39 -6.13 2.19 4.63
C THR A 39 -4.86 2.72 3.96
N VAL A 40 -4.78 2.53 2.65
CA VAL A 40 -3.64 2.95 1.83
C VAL A 40 -4.14 3.84 0.70
N THR A 41 -3.48 4.97 0.51
CA THR A 41 -3.69 5.83 -0.66
C THR A 41 -2.38 5.99 -1.42
N LEU A 42 -2.35 5.57 -2.67
CA LEU A 42 -1.21 5.76 -3.57
C LEU A 42 -1.68 6.46 -4.85
N GLN A 43 -1.03 7.58 -5.17
CA GLN A 43 -1.32 8.30 -6.42
C GLN A 43 -0.56 7.66 -7.59
N PRO A 44 -1.21 7.47 -8.76
CA PRO A 44 -0.59 6.89 -9.95
C PRO A 44 0.70 7.59 -10.39
N ILE A 45 0.74 8.92 -10.24
CA ILE A 45 1.92 9.76 -10.57
C ILE A 45 3.16 9.42 -9.73
N HIS A 46 2.99 8.76 -8.59
CA HIS A 46 4.10 8.34 -7.74
C HIS A 46 4.66 6.96 -8.11
N ILE A 47 4.18 6.35 -9.19
CA ILE A 47 4.60 5.05 -9.68
C ILE A 47 5.46 5.22 -10.94
N SER A 48 6.72 4.80 -10.86
CA SER A 48 7.58 4.63 -12.03
C SER A 48 7.41 3.22 -12.57
N VAL A 49 7.22 3.10 -13.88
CA VAL A 49 6.97 1.83 -14.57
C VAL A 49 8.10 1.57 -15.56
N ASP A 50 8.66 0.37 -15.50
CA ASP A 50 9.54 -0.18 -16.51
C ASP A 50 8.79 -1.29 -17.27
N CYS A 51 8.31 -0.93 -18.46
CA CYS A 51 7.57 -1.86 -19.32
C CYS A 51 8.46 -2.92 -19.99
N ILE A 52 9.77 -2.73 -20.04
CA ILE A 52 10.70 -3.70 -20.65
C ILE A 52 10.86 -4.87 -19.70
N ASN A 53 11.05 -4.57 -18.41
CA ASN A 53 11.26 -5.56 -17.36
C ASN A 53 9.98 -5.96 -16.62
N ASN A 54 8.83 -5.40 -17.00
CA ASN A 54 7.54 -5.54 -16.30
C ASN A 54 7.66 -5.29 -14.79
N SER A 55 8.39 -4.24 -14.44
CA SER A 55 8.66 -3.87 -13.06
C SER A 55 8.19 -2.45 -12.75
N PHE A 56 8.05 -2.15 -11.47
CA PHE A 56 7.67 -0.82 -11.01
C PHE A 56 8.35 -0.49 -9.70
N ALA A 57 8.43 0.81 -9.43
CA ALA A 57 8.75 1.35 -8.12
C ALA A 57 7.73 2.46 -7.80
N PHE A 58 7.31 2.56 -6.55
CA PHE A 58 6.44 3.62 -6.10
C PHE A 58 7.01 4.33 -4.88
N LYS A 59 6.59 5.58 -4.70
CA LYS A 59 6.94 6.39 -3.53
C LYS A 59 5.68 6.98 -2.91
N ASN A 60 5.80 7.45 -1.67
CA ASN A 60 4.78 8.28 -1.02
C ASN A 60 3.38 7.63 -0.95
N ALA A 61 3.28 6.30 -0.82
CA ALA A 61 2.01 5.69 -0.45
C ALA A 61 1.68 6.11 0.98
N LYS A 62 0.49 6.67 1.18
CA LYS A 62 0.01 7.09 2.49
C LYS A 62 -0.65 5.90 3.17
N PHE A 63 0.02 5.32 4.15
CA PHE A 63 -0.51 4.26 5.00
C PHE A 63 -1.09 4.90 6.27
N LEU A 64 -2.41 4.93 6.39
CA LEU A 64 -3.14 5.48 7.52
C LEU A 64 -3.68 4.30 8.36
N PHE A 65 -3.48 4.33 9.67
CA PHE A 65 -4.02 3.32 10.58
C PHE A 65 -4.42 3.96 11.91
N ASP A 66 -5.34 3.31 12.61
CA ASP A 66 -5.77 3.69 13.95
C ASP A 66 -4.96 2.97 15.03
N VAL A 67 -4.96 3.50 16.25
CA VAL A 67 -4.47 2.79 17.43
C VAL A 67 -5.40 3.11 18.61
N ASN A 68 -5.84 2.08 19.32
CA ASN A 68 -6.68 2.18 20.51
C ASN A 68 -5.83 2.40 21.77
N ILE A 69 -6.00 3.53 22.45
CA ILE A 69 -5.14 3.95 23.58
C ILE A 69 -5.85 3.80 24.96
N GLY A 70 -7.11 3.35 24.99
CA GLY A 70 -7.95 3.43 26.20
C GLY A 70 -7.86 2.24 27.16
N ILE A 71 -7.36 2.48 28.39
CA ILE A 71 -7.58 1.64 29.59
C ILE A 71 -8.68 2.16 30.53
N SER A 72 -9.36 3.27 30.21
CA SER A 72 -10.51 3.74 31.01
C SER A 72 -11.53 4.49 30.16
N SER A 73 -12.73 3.89 30.02
CA SER A 73 -14.04 4.52 29.74
C SER A 73 -14.05 5.84 28.93
N GLY A 74 -13.37 5.84 27.79
CA GLY A 74 -13.29 6.93 26.82
C GLY A 74 -12.54 6.43 25.60
N ASP A 75 -13.26 6.19 24.51
CA ASP A 75 -12.78 5.56 23.27
C ASP A 75 -11.83 6.49 22.50
N ASP A 76 -10.65 6.77 23.04
CA ASP A 76 -9.66 7.61 22.39
C ASP A 76 -8.91 6.81 21.30
N ILE A 77 -9.45 6.86 20.08
CA ILE A 77 -8.81 6.38 18.86
C ILE A 77 -7.88 7.47 18.31
N ARG A 78 -6.59 7.16 18.12
CA ARG A 78 -5.66 8.05 17.39
C ARG A 78 -5.33 7.52 16.01
N LEU A 79 -5.27 8.43 15.05
CA LEU A 79 -4.87 8.13 13.68
C LEU A 79 -3.38 8.44 13.47
N PHE A 80 -2.68 7.50 12.86
CA PHE A 80 -1.28 7.60 12.50
C PHE A 80 -1.12 7.45 11.00
N THR A 81 -0.16 8.18 10.43
CA THR A 81 0.16 8.08 9.02
C THR A 81 1.64 7.80 8.83
N LYS A 82 1.95 6.83 7.97
CA LYS A 82 3.30 6.54 7.49
C LYS A 82 3.35 6.70 5.98
N GLN A 83 4.40 7.34 5.48
CA GLN A 83 4.71 7.29 4.05
C GLN A 83 5.55 6.04 3.77
N VAL A 84 5.12 5.26 2.79
CA VAL A 84 5.75 4.00 2.42
C VAL A 84 6.09 4.03 0.94
N SER A 85 7.27 3.50 0.63
CA SER A 85 7.73 3.29 -0.74
C SER A 85 7.95 1.80 -0.96
N GLY A 86 8.07 1.39 -2.21
CA GLY A 86 8.27 -0.01 -2.51
C GLY A 86 8.45 -0.25 -4.00
N HIS A 87 8.55 -1.51 -4.36
CA HIS A 87 8.79 -1.95 -5.72
C HIS A 87 8.23 -3.34 -5.94
N GLY A 88 8.22 -3.77 -7.20
CA GLY A 88 7.75 -5.10 -7.55
C GLY A 88 7.62 -5.31 -9.05
N THR A 89 6.85 -6.32 -9.40
CA THR A 89 6.62 -6.77 -10.78
C THR A 89 5.15 -6.95 -11.07
N PHE A 90 4.81 -6.84 -12.35
CA PHE A 90 3.48 -7.10 -12.86
C PHE A 90 3.57 -7.98 -14.12
N LEU A 91 2.43 -8.48 -14.58
CA LEU A 91 2.31 -9.18 -15.86
C LEU A 91 1.13 -8.59 -16.64
N PHE A 92 1.22 -8.62 -17.96
CA PHE A 92 0.08 -8.35 -18.83
C PHE A 92 -0.80 -9.59 -18.90
N VAL A 93 -2.02 -9.47 -18.41
CA VAL A 93 -3.06 -10.51 -18.56
C VAL A 93 -3.64 -10.44 -19.97
N ASP A 94 -3.82 -9.22 -20.47
CA ASP A 94 -4.16 -8.93 -21.86
C ASP A 94 -3.66 -7.53 -22.29
N ALA A 95 -4.12 -7.04 -23.45
CA ALA A 95 -3.71 -5.75 -23.99
C ALA A 95 -4.12 -4.51 -23.14
N LYS A 96 -5.03 -4.68 -22.18
CA LYS A 96 -5.64 -3.63 -21.34
C LYS A 96 -5.52 -3.90 -19.84
N ILE A 97 -5.23 -5.13 -19.42
CA ILE A 97 -5.23 -5.54 -18.02
C ILE A 97 -3.83 -6.02 -17.62
N ILE A 98 -3.35 -5.53 -16.49
CA ILE A 98 -2.18 -6.06 -15.80
C ILE A 98 -2.54 -6.64 -14.44
N GLN A 99 -1.71 -7.56 -13.97
CA GLN A 99 -1.82 -8.15 -12.66
C GLN A 99 -0.51 -7.99 -11.90
N LEU A 100 -0.60 -7.41 -10.71
CA LEU A 100 0.47 -7.33 -9.71
C LEU A 100 0.92 -8.76 -9.35
N GLN A 101 2.22 -9.00 -9.42
CA GLN A 101 2.81 -10.31 -9.11
C GLN A 101 3.60 -10.27 -7.80
N THR A 102 4.42 -9.24 -7.64
CA THR A 102 5.23 -9.05 -6.44
C THR A 102 5.08 -7.63 -5.94
N LEU A 103 5.10 -7.48 -4.62
CA LEU A 103 5.07 -6.19 -3.95
C LEU A 103 5.94 -6.27 -2.71
N ILE A 104 7.02 -5.49 -2.72
CA ILE A 104 8.01 -5.40 -1.65
C ILE A 104 8.02 -3.96 -1.15
N LEU A 105 7.81 -3.78 0.15
CA LEU A 105 7.89 -2.48 0.81
C LEU A 105 9.33 -2.20 1.27
N ASN A 106 9.73 -0.94 1.23
CA ASN A 106 11.03 -0.45 1.70
C ASN A 106 10.92 0.22 3.07
#